data_AF-A0A7S0T459-F1
#
_entry.id   AF-A0A7S0T459-F1
#
_cell.length_a   1.000
_cell.length_b   1.000
_cell.length_c   1.000
_cell.angle_alpha   90.00
_cell.angle_beta   90.00
_cell.angle_gamma   90.00
#
_symmetry.space_group_name_H-M   'P 1'
#
loop_
_entity.id
_entity.type
_entity.pdbx_description
1 polymer ?
#
loop_
_entity_poly.entity_id
_entity_poly.type
_entity_poly.pdbx_seq_one_letter_code
_entity_poly.pdbx_strand_id
1 'polypeptide(L)'
;AKAAHEVAARGFDNSFDDDAYPRSRRRPDELFSNYNASRGESSRGGSGNDIPCSWIPFKDHAEMKGHDTALTGGNKVVEHWLPGMPVVVQVTRLGLGHKGPRVTARPTLPGRNVVLCPDGEGVYVSRKLVGQARAYVKSIGTTVVPDDCALIMRTEAAGVSKQVLEMDITSLATDWMEVRDRATAAVTAAGEQGRSPMPRRLLDAATVEQVLVRDLFGERIARLTVDTVQAHEAIVEDLRRTGATEETVRRVQLHTGTENIFHYMGLGRVVDSTAEERVLLRDESLPGAHLVIQRTEALTAVDVNAGRAAFISDCDNESVAVRVNAAAAEEMALQLRLRDIGGLVMIDFIDMTSREHRKEVEAAFLKAAQRDRAQVTFLPISPLGVMEVARERLQGNQSGKHVVADIKGMPINPDRPFGGPRRMR
;
A
#
# COMPACT_ATOMS: atom_id res chain seq x y z
N ALA A 1 0.88 3.66 35.27
CA ALA A 1 2.19 3.94 34.64
C ALA A 1 2.77 2.75 33.86
N LYS A 2 2.80 1.51 34.40
CA LYS A 2 3.26 0.32 33.64
C LYS A 2 2.18 -0.39 32.80
N ALA A 3 0.89 -0.27 33.16
CA ALA A 3 -0.22 -0.88 32.42
C ALA A 3 -0.68 -0.08 31.17
N ALA A 4 -0.22 1.17 31.00
CA ALA A 4 -0.53 2.00 29.82
C ALA A 4 0.43 1.74 28.64
N HIS A 5 1.52 1.01 28.88
CA HIS A 5 2.53 0.70 27.87
C HIS A 5 2.24 -0.60 27.12
N GLU A 6 1.35 -1.45 27.63
CA GLU A 6 0.97 -2.75 27.02
C GLU A 6 -0.21 -2.67 26.05
N VAL A 7 -1.01 -1.60 26.09
CA VAL A 7 -2.18 -1.43 25.21
C VAL A 7 -1.80 -0.80 23.86
N ALA A 8 -0.66 -0.10 23.78
CA ALA A 8 -0.13 0.49 22.54
C ALA A 8 0.53 -0.54 21.58
N ALA A 9 0.69 -1.80 21.99
CA ALA A 9 1.34 -2.86 21.22
C ALA A 9 0.36 -3.73 20.39
N ARG A 10 -0.93 -3.40 20.36
CA ARG A 10 -1.97 -4.15 19.62
C ARG A 10 -2.55 -3.31 18.48
N GLY A 11 -1.69 -2.88 17.57
CA GLY A 11 -2.04 -2.35 16.26
C GLY A 11 -1.73 -3.39 15.19
N PHE A 12 -2.32 -3.30 13.99
CA PHE A 12 -2.12 -4.29 12.93
C PHE A 12 -0.64 -4.59 12.70
N ASP A 13 -0.24 -5.77 13.18
CA ASP A 13 0.97 -6.45 12.78
C ASP A 13 1.00 -6.56 11.25
N ASN A 14 1.84 -5.74 10.63
CA ASN A 14 2.70 -6.27 9.60
C ASN A 14 3.95 -6.91 10.22
N SER A 15 3.86 -7.50 11.44
CA SER A 15 4.78 -8.58 11.79
C SER A 15 4.47 -9.75 10.87
N PHE A 16 5.12 -9.74 9.71
CA PHE A 16 5.80 -10.96 9.38
C PHE A 16 6.82 -11.16 10.49
N ASP A 17 6.78 -12.31 11.16
CA ASP A 17 7.96 -12.75 11.90
C ASP A 17 9.14 -12.57 10.97
N ASP A 18 10.13 -11.76 11.36
CA ASP A 18 11.45 -11.77 10.71
C ASP A 18 12.08 -13.20 10.79
N ASP A 19 11.50 -14.07 11.62
CA ASP A 19 11.85 -15.49 11.81
C ASP A 19 11.06 -16.48 10.91
N ALA A 20 10.26 -16.02 9.95
CA ALA A 20 9.46 -16.91 9.09
C ALA A 20 10.22 -17.56 7.90
N TYR A 21 11.56 -17.53 7.89
CA TYR A 21 12.39 -18.26 6.91
C TYR A 21 12.82 -19.63 7.49
N PRO A 22 12.18 -20.75 7.11
CA PRO A 22 12.65 -22.07 7.52
C PRO A 22 13.96 -22.44 6.79
N ARG A 23 14.88 -23.02 7.56
CA ARG A 23 16.19 -23.52 7.13
C ARG A 23 16.07 -24.48 5.95
N SER A 24 16.79 -24.21 4.86
CA SER A 24 16.91 -25.17 3.77
C SER A 24 17.64 -26.43 4.26
N ARG A 25 17.09 -27.60 3.93
CA ARG A 25 17.74 -28.91 4.06
C ARG A 25 17.98 -29.46 2.66
N ARG A 26 18.88 -28.85 1.90
CA ARG A 26 19.44 -29.49 0.69
C ARG A 26 20.96 -29.30 0.66
N ARG A 27 21.66 -30.36 0.28
CA ARG A 27 23.12 -30.40 0.21
C ARG A 27 23.60 -29.63 -1.03
N PRO A 28 24.79 -28.99 -0.99
CA PRO A 28 25.24 -28.03 -2.00
C PRO A 28 25.66 -28.61 -3.36
N ASP A 29 25.55 -29.92 -3.57
CA ASP A 29 26.40 -30.60 -4.56
C ASP A 29 25.77 -30.75 -5.97
N GLU A 30 24.49 -30.39 -6.16
CA GLU A 30 23.78 -30.63 -7.44
C GLU A 30 23.63 -29.40 -8.36
N LEU A 31 23.97 -28.18 -7.91
CA LEU A 31 23.86 -26.95 -8.73
C LEU A 31 25.12 -26.64 -9.57
N PHE A 32 26.19 -27.43 -9.45
CA PHE A 32 27.50 -27.10 -10.04
C PHE A 32 27.75 -27.62 -11.46
N SER A 33 26.84 -28.37 -12.09
CA SER A 33 27.13 -29.00 -13.38
C SER A 33 26.96 -28.11 -14.61
N ASN A 34 26.16 -27.03 -14.54
CA ASN A 34 25.85 -26.21 -15.73
C ASN A 34 26.65 -24.89 -15.83
N TYR A 35 27.51 -24.59 -14.86
CA TYR A 35 28.26 -23.33 -14.83
C TYR A 35 29.63 -23.39 -15.54
N ASN A 36 30.13 -24.58 -15.90
CA ASN A 36 31.47 -24.76 -16.47
C ASN A 36 31.53 -24.82 -18.01
N ALA A 37 30.42 -24.70 -18.73
CA ALA A 37 30.40 -24.88 -20.19
C ALA A 37 30.84 -23.63 -21.01
N SER A 38 31.12 -22.49 -20.37
CA SER A 38 31.53 -21.25 -21.06
C SER A 38 32.96 -20.76 -20.73
N ARG A 39 33.74 -21.54 -19.97
CA ARG A 39 35.17 -21.24 -19.74
C ARG A 39 36.03 -21.70 -20.92
N GLY A 40 36.06 -20.89 -21.98
CA GLY A 40 37.19 -20.86 -22.90
C GLY A 40 38.44 -20.34 -22.17
N GLU A 41 39.54 -21.05 -22.34
CA GLU A 41 40.83 -20.83 -21.67
C GLU A 41 41.37 -19.39 -21.84
N SER A 42 41.57 -18.69 -20.72
CA SER A 42 42.67 -17.73 -20.62
C SER A 42 43.13 -17.64 -19.17
N SER A 43 44.16 -18.41 -18.87
CA SER A 43 44.93 -18.35 -17.64
C SER A 43 45.69 -17.03 -17.51
N ARG A 44 45.40 -16.24 -16.47
CA ARG A 44 46.38 -15.41 -15.74
C ARG A 44 45.79 -15.00 -14.39
N GLY A 45 46.43 -15.48 -13.33
CA GLY A 45 46.03 -15.24 -11.95
C GLY A 45 46.13 -13.75 -11.56
N GLY A 46 45.06 -13.26 -10.96
CA GLY A 46 44.99 -12.00 -10.23
C GLY A 46 43.89 -12.12 -9.19
N SER A 47 44.24 -11.89 -7.92
CA SER A 47 43.31 -11.81 -6.79
C SER A 47 42.51 -10.50 -6.85
N GLY A 48 41.67 -10.36 -7.87
CA GLY A 48 40.72 -9.25 -8.01
C GLY A 48 39.35 -9.67 -7.50
N ASN A 49 38.71 -8.81 -6.72
CA ASN A 49 37.26 -8.86 -6.50
C ASN A 49 36.58 -8.70 -7.86
N ASP A 50 36.40 -9.79 -8.60
CA ASP A 50 35.58 -9.82 -9.81
C ASP A 50 34.14 -9.54 -9.38
N ILE A 51 33.71 -8.29 -9.55
CA ILE A 51 32.32 -7.88 -9.35
C ILE A 51 31.51 -8.69 -10.36
N PRO A 52 30.54 -9.53 -9.95
CA PRO A 52 29.78 -10.32 -10.89
C PRO A 52 29.10 -9.40 -11.91
N CYS A 53 29.45 -9.59 -13.18
CA CYS A 53 28.91 -8.84 -14.32
C CYS A 53 27.47 -9.26 -14.68
N SER A 54 26.82 -10.10 -13.88
CA SER A 54 25.44 -10.55 -14.07
C SER A 54 24.54 -10.07 -12.94
N TRP A 55 23.27 -9.80 -13.25
CA TRP A 55 22.26 -9.64 -12.22
C TRP A 55 21.95 -11.02 -11.63
N ILE A 56 21.92 -11.09 -10.30
CA ILE A 56 21.64 -12.30 -9.54
C ILE A 56 20.37 -12.01 -8.74
N PRO A 57 19.34 -12.88 -8.80
CA PRO A 57 18.17 -12.80 -7.93
C PRO A 57 18.56 -12.68 -6.45
N PHE A 58 17.70 -12.08 -5.63
CA PHE A 58 18.05 -11.80 -4.25
C PHE A 58 18.30 -13.09 -3.45
N LYS A 59 17.49 -14.14 -3.68
CA LYS A 59 17.66 -15.46 -3.04
C LYS A 59 19.05 -16.03 -3.32
N ASP A 60 19.45 -16.08 -4.59
CA ASP A 60 20.76 -16.58 -5.00
C ASP A 60 21.90 -15.74 -4.40
N HIS A 61 21.74 -14.41 -4.35
CA HIS A 61 22.70 -13.51 -3.72
C HIS A 61 22.85 -13.80 -2.21
N ALA A 62 21.73 -14.02 -1.51
CA ALA A 62 21.71 -14.33 -0.08
C ALA A 62 22.33 -15.71 0.20
N GLU A 63 22.03 -16.72 -0.62
CA GLU A 63 22.58 -18.07 -0.53
C GLU A 63 24.10 -18.10 -0.77
N MET A 64 24.59 -17.39 -1.79
CA MET A 64 26.04 -17.28 -2.07
C MET A 64 26.83 -16.65 -0.92
N LYS A 65 26.20 -15.76 -0.15
CA LYS A 65 26.82 -15.08 1.00
C LYS A 65 26.53 -15.78 2.34
N GLY A 66 25.68 -16.80 2.32
CA GLY A 66 25.53 -17.82 3.37
C GLY A 66 24.56 -17.52 4.51
N HIS A 67 23.92 -16.34 4.61
CA HIS A 67 23.07 -16.01 5.77
C HIS A 67 21.99 -14.97 5.42
N ASP A 68 20.70 -15.35 5.43
CA ASP A 68 19.58 -14.39 5.27
C ASP A 68 19.15 -13.77 6.63
N THR A 69 19.28 -14.50 7.74
CA THR A 69 18.90 -14.03 9.10
C THR A 69 19.99 -13.26 9.85
N ALA A 70 21.18 -13.07 9.26
CA ALA A 70 22.26 -12.31 9.90
C ALA A 70 22.24 -10.80 9.58
N LEU A 71 21.20 -10.34 8.86
CA LEU A 71 21.02 -8.97 8.37
C LEU A 71 20.09 -8.10 9.24
N THR A 72 19.47 -8.65 10.29
CA THR A 72 18.84 -7.86 11.35
C THR A 72 19.89 -7.44 12.38
N GLY A 73 20.33 -6.17 12.27
CA GLY A 73 21.26 -5.53 13.21
C GLY A 73 22.55 -5.03 12.55
N GLY A 74 22.77 -3.72 12.65
CA GLY A 74 24.05 -3.03 12.47
C GLY A 74 24.79 -3.20 11.13
N ASN A 75 24.58 -2.26 10.20
CA ASN A 75 25.54 -1.86 9.14
C ASN A 75 26.25 -2.96 8.30
N LYS A 76 25.65 -4.12 8.03
CA LYS A 76 26.25 -5.13 7.12
C LYS A 76 25.97 -4.94 5.63
N VAL A 77 25.15 -3.95 5.24
CA VAL A 77 24.76 -3.73 3.82
C VAL A 77 25.99 -3.57 2.89
N VAL A 78 27.06 -2.95 3.38
CA VAL A 78 28.29 -2.66 2.61
C VAL A 78 29.15 -3.91 2.34
N GLU A 79 28.98 -4.99 3.12
CA GLU A 79 29.70 -6.26 2.93
C GLU A 79 29.09 -7.10 1.80
N HIS A 80 27.80 -6.87 1.50
CA HIS A 80 27.04 -7.63 0.51
C HIS A 80 26.91 -6.89 -0.83
N TRP A 81 26.79 -5.56 -0.81
CA TRP A 81 26.56 -4.75 -2.01
C TRP A 81 27.76 -3.84 -2.30
N LEU A 82 28.45 -4.12 -3.40
CA LEU A 82 29.55 -3.30 -3.90
C LEU A 82 29.04 -2.21 -4.86
N PRO A 83 29.64 -1.02 -4.87
CA PRO A 83 29.35 -0.01 -5.87
C PRO A 83 29.48 -0.58 -7.30
N GLY A 84 28.45 -0.37 -8.12
CA GLY A 84 28.39 -0.85 -9.50
C GLY A 84 27.68 -2.20 -9.69
N MET A 85 27.34 -2.90 -8.60
CA MET A 85 26.52 -4.12 -8.68
C MET A 85 25.09 -3.80 -9.16
N PRO A 86 24.58 -4.53 -10.17
CA PRO A 86 23.20 -4.39 -10.60
C PRO A 86 22.24 -4.98 -9.57
N VAL A 87 21.17 -4.24 -9.26
CA VAL A 87 20.12 -4.67 -8.35
C VAL A 87 18.76 -4.32 -8.90
N VAL A 88 17.83 -5.28 -8.88
CA VAL A 88 16.42 -5.04 -9.14
C VAL A 88 15.78 -4.59 -7.84
N VAL A 89 15.09 -3.45 -7.88
CA VAL A 89 14.42 -2.89 -6.70
C VAL A 89 13.00 -2.47 -7.01
N GLN A 90 12.13 -2.61 -6.02
CA GLN A 90 10.78 -2.07 -6.03
C GLN A 90 10.74 -0.79 -5.18
N VAL A 91 10.15 0.27 -5.71
CA VAL A 91 9.90 1.50 -4.96
C VAL A 91 8.75 1.26 -3.98
N THR A 92 9.02 1.39 -2.69
CA THR A 92 8.02 1.21 -1.62
C THR A 92 7.45 2.53 -1.13
N ARG A 93 8.21 3.63 -1.23
CA ARG A 93 7.72 4.99 -0.99
C ARG A 93 8.40 5.95 -1.95
N LEU A 94 7.62 6.84 -2.54
CA LEU A 94 8.17 7.93 -3.35
C LEU A 94 8.99 8.88 -2.46
N GLY A 95 9.99 9.52 -3.06
CA GLY A 95 10.79 10.52 -2.37
C GLY A 95 9.95 11.75 -2.02
N LEU A 96 10.30 12.42 -0.92
CA LEU A 96 9.64 13.64 -0.48
C LEU A 96 10.67 14.72 -0.16
N GLY A 97 10.56 15.88 -0.80
CA GLY A 97 11.52 16.97 -0.66
C GLY A 97 12.93 16.54 -1.05
N HIS A 98 13.87 16.61 -0.11
CA HIS A 98 15.27 16.20 -0.31
C HIS A 98 15.54 14.71 -0.04
N LYS A 99 14.54 13.94 0.42
CA LYS A 99 14.70 12.51 0.69
C LYS A 99 14.39 11.71 -0.58
N GLY A 100 15.37 10.92 -1.03
CA GLY A 100 15.18 9.97 -2.14
C GLY A 100 14.11 8.91 -1.84
N PRO A 101 13.66 8.16 -2.86
CA PRO A 101 12.66 7.11 -2.69
C PRO A 101 13.17 5.99 -1.78
N ARG A 102 12.26 5.38 -1.01
CA ARG A 102 12.55 4.15 -0.27
C ARG A 102 12.32 2.95 -1.19
N VAL A 103 13.32 2.07 -1.28
CA VAL A 103 13.26 0.89 -2.15
C VAL A 103 13.49 -0.41 -1.37
N THR A 104 13.06 -1.53 -1.94
CA THR A 104 13.33 -2.89 -1.45
C THR A 104 13.90 -3.74 -2.59
N ALA A 105 14.87 -4.60 -2.29
CA ALA A 105 15.39 -5.61 -3.23
C ALA A 105 14.57 -6.91 -3.21
N ARG A 106 13.53 -6.98 -2.38
CA ARG A 106 12.55 -8.08 -2.32
C ARG A 106 11.23 -7.59 -2.92
N PRO A 107 11.07 -7.63 -4.25
CA PRO A 107 9.85 -7.15 -4.90
C PRO A 107 8.64 -8.02 -4.53
N THR A 108 7.45 -7.44 -4.59
CA THR A 108 6.18 -8.15 -4.46
C THR A 108 5.22 -7.68 -5.55
N LEU A 109 4.49 -8.62 -6.15
CA LEU A 109 3.54 -8.36 -7.22
C LEU A 109 2.11 -8.63 -6.69
N PRO A 110 1.39 -7.58 -6.26
CA PRO A 110 0.05 -7.73 -5.70
C PRO A 110 -1.01 -7.89 -6.80
N GLY A 111 -1.57 -9.09 -6.92
CA GLY A 111 -2.78 -9.38 -7.67
C GLY A 111 -4.05 -9.18 -6.83
N ARG A 112 -5.18 -9.59 -7.41
CA ARG A 112 -6.50 -9.40 -6.81
C ARG A 112 -6.74 -10.34 -5.64
N ASN A 113 -6.44 -11.61 -5.83
CA ASN A 113 -6.68 -12.67 -4.85
C ASN A 113 -5.39 -13.12 -4.16
N VAL A 114 -4.25 -12.89 -4.80
CA VAL A 114 -2.94 -13.33 -4.32
C VAL A 114 -1.90 -12.22 -4.43
N VAL A 115 -0.83 -12.34 -3.66
CA VAL A 115 0.41 -11.58 -3.87
C VAL A 115 1.51 -12.58 -4.20
N LEU A 116 2.18 -12.38 -5.32
CA LEU A 116 3.35 -13.15 -5.70
C LEU A 116 4.60 -12.49 -5.11
N CYS A 117 5.39 -13.25 -4.38
CA CYS A 117 6.64 -12.84 -3.80
C CYS A 117 7.76 -13.65 -4.47
N PRO A 118 8.44 -13.10 -5.49
CA PRO A 118 9.64 -13.70 -6.05
C PRO A 118 10.70 -14.00 -4.99
N ASP A 119 11.58 -14.95 -5.30
CA ASP A 119 12.73 -15.30 -4.46
C ASP A 119 12.33 -15.78 -3.05
N GLY A 120 11.08 -16.23 -2.90
CA GLY A 120 10.49 -16.73 -1.67
C GLY A 120 10.07 -18.18 -1.81
N GLU A 121 9.70 -18.80 -0.69
CA GLU A 121 9.18 -20.17 -0.68
C GLU A 121 7.89 -20.27 0.15
N GLY A 122 6.99 -21.12 -0.34
CA GLY A 122 5.79 -21.53 0.39
C GLY A 122 4.56 -20.68 0.12
N VAL A 123 3.48 -21.02 0.85
CA VAL A 123 2.16 -20.41 0.70
C VAL A 123 1.66 -19.94 2.04
N TYR A 124 1.45 -18.64 2.13
CA TYR A 124 0.96 -17.91 3.30
C TYR A 124 -0.48 -17.50 3.07
N VAL A 125 -1.28 -17.43 4.13
CA VAL A 125 -2.70 -17.08 4.03
C VAL A 125 -3.00 -15.95 4.99
N SER A 126 -3.76 -14.95 4.53
CA SER A 126 -4.24 -13.84 5.34
C SER A 126 -4.80 -14.31 6.69
N ARG A 127 -4.39 -13.64 7.78
CA ARG A 127 -4.88 -13.92 9.14
C ARG A 127 -6.39 -13.70 9.29
N LYS A 128 -7.02 -12.95 8.37
CA LYS A 128 -8.47 -12.73 8.33
C LYS A 128 -9.25 -13.95 7.85
N LEU A 129 -8.60 -14.90 7.16
CA LEU A 129 -9.22 -16.15 6.75
C LEU A 129 -9.06 -17.21 7.83
N VAL A 130 -10.18 -17.84 8.20
CA VAL A 130 -10.23 -18.89 9.24
C VAL A 130 -11.02 -20.10 8.76
N GLY A 131 -10.86 -21.24 9.45
CA GLY A 131 -11.63 -22.45 9.20
C GLY A 131 -11.44 -23.06 7.81
N GLN A 132 -12.54 -23.53 7.21
CA GLN A 132 -12.53 -24.26 5.94
C GLN A 132 -12.02 -23.41 4.77
N ALA A 133 -12.38 -22.12 4.72
CA ALA A 133 -11.91 -21.22 3.67
C ALA A 133 -10.38 -21.11 3.65
N ARG A 134 -9.74 -21.00 4.84
CA ARG A 134 -8.28 -20.98 4.96
C ARG A 134 -7.65 -22.28 4.46
N ALA A 135 -8.21 -23.43 4.83
CA ALA A 135 -7.69 -24.74 4.42
C ALA A 135 -7.79 -24.93 2.90
N TYR A 136 -8.94 -24.58 2.31
CA TYR A 136 -9.18 -24.64 0.87
C TYR A 136 -8.19 -23.77 0.09
N VAL A 137 -8.10 -22.49 0.44
CA VAL A 137 -7.21 -21.52 -0.24
C VAL A 137 -5.74 -21.93 -0.10
N LYS A 138 -5.33 -22.44 1.07
CA LYS A 138 -3.97 -22.98 1.26
C LYS A 138 -3.69 -24.16 0.34
N SER A 139 -4.62 -25.12 0.27
CA SER A 139 -4.45 -26.33 -0.56
C SER A 139 -4.31 -26.00 -2.05
N ILE A 140 -5.09 -25.05 -2.54
CA ILE A 140 -4.98 -24.57 -3.92
C ILE A 140 -3.64 -23.91 -4.11
N GLY A 141 -3.28 -22.91 -3.29
CA GLY A 141 -2.02 -22.19 -3.41
C GLY A 141 -0.82 -23.13 -3.45
N THR A 142 -0.80 -24.19 -2.63
CA THR A 142 0.30 -25.20 -2.64
C THR A 142 0.36 -25.99 -3.95
N THR A 143 -0.75 -26.13 -4.66
CA THR A 143 -0.81 -26.84 -5.95
C THR A 143 -0.33 -25.97 -7.12
N VAL A 144 -0.47 -24.64 -7.01
CA VAL A 144 -0.33 -23.72 -8.15
C VAL A 144 0.81 -22.72 -7.98
N VAL A 145 1.56 -22.80 -6.87
CA VAL A 145 2.71 -21.92 -6.61
C VAL A 145 3.79 -22.12 -7.67
N PRO A 146 4.27 -21.04 -8.33
CA PRO A 146 5.40 -21.13 -9.24
C PRO A 146 6.69 -21.48 -8.50
N ASP A 147 7.64 -22.11 -9.20
CA ASP A 147 8.97 -22.37 -8.66
C ASP A 147 9.67 -21.06 -8.27
N ASP A 148 10.48 -21.11 -7.21
CA ASP A 148 11.20 -19.97 -6.63
C ASP A 148 10.35 -18.75 -6.29
N CYS A 149 9.05 -18.97 -6.04
CA CYS A 149 8.12 -17.95 -5.60
C CYS A 149 7.40 -18.38 -4.31
N ALA A 150 7.09 -17.40 -3.47
CA ALA A 150 6.10 -17.52 -2.43
C ALA A 150 4.78 -16.88 -2.86
N LEU A 151 3.66 -17.40 -2.33
CA LEU A 151 2.34 -16.81 -2.50
C LEU A 151 1.76 -16.36 -1.17
N ILE A 152 1.18 -15.16 -1.14
CA ILE A 152 0.35 -14.69 -0.03
C ILE A 152 -1.10 -14.63 -0.50
N MET A 153 -1.93 -15.53 0.02
CA MET A 153 -3.34 -15.60 -0.32
C MET A 153 -4.12 -14.52 0.44
N ARG A 154 -4.77 -13.62 -0.30
CA ARG A 154 -5.53 -12.48 0.24
C ARG A 154 -6.89 -12.92 0.76
N THR A 155 -7.58 -12.02 1.45
CA THR A 155 -8.93 -12.29 1.98
C THR A 155 -9.94 -12.52 0.84
N GLU A 156 -9.73 -11.84 -0.28
CA GLU A 156 -10.53 -11.89 -1.50
C GLU A 156 -10.44 -13.26 -2.21
N ALA A 157 -9.42 -14.08 -1.91
CA ALA A 157 -9.31 -15.44 -2.46
C ALA A 157 -10.37 -16.41 -1.90
N ALA A 158 -11.05 -16.06 -0.80
CA ALA A 158 -12.07 -16.92 -0.22
C ALA A 158 -13.27 -17.05 -1.16
N GLY A 159 -13.67 -18.29 -1.46
CA GLY A 159 -14.80 -18.56 -2.36
C GLY A 159 -14.48 -18.46 -3.85
N VAL A 160 -13.23 -18.11 -4.21
CA VAL A 160 -12.78 -18.05 -5.60
C VAL A 160 -12.48 -19.46 -6.13
N SER A 161 -12.81 -19.70 -7.40
CA SER A 161 -12.53 -20.99 -8.04
C SER A 161 -11.02 -21.18 -8.27
N LYS A 162 -10.58 -22.44 -8.30
CA LYS A 162 -9.17 -22.78 -8.59
C LYS A 162 -8.68 -22.14 -9.89
N GLN A 163 -9.50 -22.17 -10.94
CA GLN A 163 -9.16 -21.63 -12.27
C GLN A 163 -8.87 -20.12 -12.22
N VAL A 164 -9.68 -19.35 -11.48
CA VAL A 164 -9.47 -17.90 -11.36
C VAL A 164 -8.21 -17.60 -10.56
N LEU A 165 -7.92 -18.37 -9.51
CA LEU A 165 -6.66 -18.25 -8.76
C LEU A 165 -5.45 -18.59 -9.64
N GLU A 166 -5.53 -19.64 -10.46
CA GLU A 166 -4.48 -19.99 -11.42
C GLU A 166 -4.24 -18.87 -12.43
N MET A 167 -5.29 -18.28 -13.01
CA MET A 167 -5.15 -17.15 -13.94
C MET A 167 -4.46 -15.93 -13.30
N ASP A 168 -4.88 -15.54 -12.09
CA ASP A 168 -4.26 -14.43 -11.34
C ASP A 168 -2.77 -14.71 -11.08
N ILE A 169 -2.43 -15.93 -10.64
CA ILE A 169 -1.03 -16.33 -10.37
C ILE A 169 -0.20 -16.37 -11.66
N THR A 170 -0.72 -16.97 -12.73
CA THR A 170 -0.02 -17.03 -14.02
C THR A 170 0.21 -15.65 -14.60
N SER A 171 -0.74 -14.72 -14.45
CA SER A 171 -0.54 -13.32 -14.85
C SER A 171 0.62 -12.70 -14.09
N LEU A 172 0.66 -12.83 -12.75
CA LEU A 172 1.75 -12.26 -11.94
C LEU A 172 3.11 -12.93 -12.24
N ALA A 173 3.12 -14.24 -12.49
CA ALA A 173 4.32 -14.97 -12.85
C ALA A 173 4.87 -14.50 -14.21
N THR A 174 3.98 -14.22 -15.16
CA THR A 174 4.35 -13.65 -16.47
C THR A 174 4.96 -12.26 -16.32
N ASP A 175 4.33 -11.39 -15.51
CA ASP A 175 4.87 -10.05 -15.20
C ASP A 175 6.27 -10.16 -14.56
N TRP A 176 6.48 -11.14 -13.66
CA TRP A 176 7.79 -11.37 -13.05
C TRP A 176 8.83 -11.90 -14.05
N MET A 177 8.46 -12.83 -14.93
CA MET A 177 9.35 -13.32 -15.99
C MET A 177 9.80 -12.17 -16.90
N GLU A 178 8.89 -11.28 -17.30
CA GLU A 178 9.23 -10.09 -18.09
C GLU A 178 10.24 -9.18 -17.38
N VAL A 179 10.08 -8.99 -16.06
CA VAL A 179 11.05 -8.25 -15.23
C VAL A 179 12.43 -8.92 -15.26
N ARG A 180 12.47 -10.25 -15.09
CA ARG A 180 13.74 -11.02 -15.11
C ARG A 180 14.43 -10.89 -16.46
N ASP A 181 13.70 -11.03 -17.55
CA ASP A 181 14.25 -10.95 -18.90
C ASP A 181 14.79 -9.56 -19.21
N ARG A 182 14.03 -8.51 -18.86
CA ARG A 182 14.45 -7.11 -19.03
C ARG A 182 15.65 -6.75 -18.17
N ALA A 183 15.73 -7.28 -16.95
CA ALA A 183 16.85 -7.07 -16.04
C ALA A 183 18.12 -7.74 -16.58
N THR A 184 18.01 -9.02 -16.94
CA THR A 184 19.12 -9.82 -17.48
C THR A 184 19.65 -9.20 -18.77
N ALA A 185 18.77 -8.85 -19.72
CA ALA A 185 19.16 -8.20 -20.97
C ALA A 185 19.86 -6.86 -20.75
N ALA A 186 19.40 -6.06 -19.78
CA ALA A 186 20.05 -4.79 -19.44
C ALA A 186 21.47 -4.96 -18.93
N VAL A 187 21.68 -5.98 -18.08
CA VAL A 187 22.98 -6.27 -17.51
C VAL A 187 23.93 -6.83 -18.56
N THR A 188 23.47 -7.79 -19.38
CA THR A 188 24.27 -8.36 -20.47
C THR A 188 24.73 -7.28 -21.45
N ALA A 189 23.82 -6.42 -21.91
CA ALA A 189 24.16 -5.33 -22.84
C ALA A 189 25.13 -4.30 -22.23
N ALA A 190 25.10 -4.08 -20.91
CA ALA A 190 26.03 -3.20 -20.23
C ALA A 190 27.41 -3.86 -20.04
N GLY A 191 27.42 -5.16 -19.71
CA GLY A 191 28.62 -5.97 -19.59
C GLY A 191 29.41 -6.07 -20.89
N GLU A 192 28.73 -6.25 -22.03
CA GLU A 192 29.34 -6.19 -23.38
C GLU A 192 30.05 -4.85 -23.65
N GLN A 193 29.60 -3.77 -23.00
CA GLN A 193 30.15 -2.43 -23.10
C GLN A 193 31.14 -2.09 -21.98
N GLY A 194 31.50 -3.07 -21.12
CA GLY A 194 32.42 -2.88 -20.01
C GLY A 194 31.94 -1.88 -18.95
N ARG A 195 30.62 -1.71 -18.78
CA ARG A 195 30.04 -0.74 -17.85
C ARG A 195 28.90 -1.34 -17.01
N SER A 196 28.59 -0.71 -15.88
CA SER A 196 27.37 -1.03 -15.12
C SER A 196 26.11 -0.63 -15.89
N PRO A 197 25.00 -1.39 -15.75
CA PRO A 197 23.74 -1.04 -16.40
C PRO A 197 23.22 0.30 -15.87
N MET A 198 22.67 1.09 -16.79
CA MET A 198 22.00 2.34 -16.41
C MET A 198 20.68 2.02 -15.73
N PRO A 199 20.27 2.79 -14.70
CA PRO A 199 18.96 2.64 -14.09
C PRO A 199 17.87 2.73 -15.15
N ARG A 200 16.95 1.76 -15.13
CA ARG A 200 15.83 1.68 -16.07
C ARG A 200 14.60 1.11 -15.39
N ARG A 201 13.43 1.44 -15.91
CA ARG A 201 12.17 0.83 -15.49
C ARG A 201 12.07 -0.57 -16.08
N LEU A 202 11.69 -1.54 -15.24
CA LEU A 202 11.54 -2.94 -15.66
C LEU A 202 10.07 -3.33 -15.82
N LEU A 203 9.22 -2.87 -14.89
CA LEU A 203 7.77 -3.03 -14.90
C LEU A 203 7.12 -1.70 -14.52
N ASP A 204 6.00 -1.41 -15.16
CA ASP A 204 5.19 -0.24 -14.81
C ASP A 204 4.40 -0.51 -13.52
N ALA A 205 4.26 0.52 -12.70
CA ALA A 205 3.41 0.43 -11.52
C ALA A 205 1.94 0.36 -11.96
N ALA A 206 1.13 -0.41 -11.23
CA ALA A 206 -0.32 -0.40 -11.41
C ALA A 206 -0.84 1.04 -11.26
N THR A 207 -1.82 1.40 -12.11
CA THR A 207 -2.44 2.72 -12.03
C THR A 207 -3.26 2.85 -10.74
N VAL A 208 -3.62 4.10 -10.40
CA VAL A 208 -4.43 4.39 -9.21
C VAL A 208 -5.76 3.66 -9.28
N GLU A 209 -6.36 3.62 -10.47
CA GLU A 209 -7.62 2.96 -10.75
C GLU A 209 -7.51 1.44 -10.59
N GLN A 210 -6.45 0.82 -11.13
CA GLN A 210 -6.20 -0.61 -10.98
C GLN A 210 -6.01 -0.99 -9.50
N VAL A 211 -5.24 -0.21 -8.74
CA VAL A 211 -5.07 -0.42 -7.28
C VAL A 211 -6.42 -0.31 -6.55
N LEU A 212 -7.22 0.71 -6.87
CA LEU A 212 -8.55 0.88 -6.26
C LEU A 212 -9.49 -0.27 -6.60
N VAL A 213 -9.53 -0.71 -7.85
CA VAL A 213 -10.36 -1.83 -8.30
C VAL A 213 -9.92 -3.13 -7.63
N ARG A 214 -8.62 -3.39 -7.59
CA ARG A 214 -8.05 -4.57 -6.92
C ARG A 214 -8.42 -4.62 -5.43
N ASP A 215 -8.34 -3.49 -4.73
CA ASP A 215 -8.47 -3.45 -3.27
C ASP A 215 -9.88 -3.16 -2.77
N LEU A 216 -10.75 -2.54 -3.59
CA LEU A 216 -12.11 -2.16 -3.19
C LEU A 216 -13.20 -2.88 -3.98
N PHE A 217 -13.01 -3.08 -5.29
CA PHE A 217 -14.07 -3.57 -6.16
C PHE A 217 -14.29 -5.07 -5.99
N GLY A 218 -15.03 -5.45 -4.96
CA GLY A 218 -15.46 -6.82 -4.68
C GLY A 218 -16.96 -7.03 -4.89
N GLU A 219 -17.51 -8.15 -4.43
CA GLU A 219 -18.94 -8.48 -4.55
C GLU A 219 -19.87 -7.44 -3.92
N ARG A 220 -19.40 -6.70 -2.92
CA ARG A 220 -20.19 -5.68 -2.22
C ARG A 220 -20.47 -4.42 -3.05
N ILE A 221 -19.82 -4.23 -4.21
CA ILE A 221 -19.89 -2.98 -4.97
C ILE A 221 -20.75 -3.13 -6.22
N ALA A 222 -22.06 -2.94 -6.08
CA ALA A 222 -23.03 -3.19 -7.16
C ALA A 222 -22.62 -2.64 -8.54
N ARG A 223 -22.01 -1.44 -8.61
CA ARG A 223 -21.59 -0.80 -9.85
C ARG A 223 -20.33 0.03 -9.63
N LEU A 224 -19.44 0.03 -10.62
CA LEU A 224 -18.30 0.94 -10.73
C LEU A 224 -18.52 1.82 -11.97
N THR A 225 -18.59 3.14 -11.78
CA THR A 225 -18.77 4.09 -12.87
C THR A 225 -17.48 4.87 -13.08
N VAL A 226 -17.05 4.99 -14.34
CA VAL A 226 -15.81 5.67 -14.76
C VAL A 226 -16.16 6.71 -15.80
N ASP A 227 -15.51 7.87 -15.81
CA ASP A 227 -15.82 9.00 -16.69
C ASP A 227 -14.83 9.16 -17.88
N THR A 228 -13.84 8.27 -17.99
CA THR A 228 -12.87 8.27 -19.09
C THR A 228 -12.78 6.90 -19.76
N VAL A 229 -12.71 6.92 -21.10
CA VAL A 229 -12.58 5.71 -21.93
C VAL A 229 -11.31 4.94 -21.57
N GLN A 230 -10.18 5.65 -21.45
CA GLN A 230 -8.88 5.04 -21.14
C GLN A 230 -8.89 4.28 -19.80
N ALA A 231 -9.48 4.85 -18.75
CA ALA A 231 -9.56 4.17 -17.46
C ALA A 231 -10.55 2.99 -17.51
N HIS A 232 -11.67 3.13 -18.23
CA HIS A 232 -12.62 2.02 -18.43
C HIS A 232 -11.95 0.83 -19.11
N GLU A 233 -11.26 1.07 -20.23
CA GLU A 233 -10.54 0.03 -20.98
C GLU A 233 -9.46 -0.64 -20.12
N ALA A 234 -8.62 0.15 -19.43
CA ALA A 234 -7.56 -0.36 -18.57
C ALA A 234 -8.08 -1.22 -17.41
N ILE A 235 -9.20 -0.83 -16.79
CA ILE A 235 -9.84 -1.60 -15.72
C ILE A 235 -10.42 -2.91 -16.26
N VAL A 236 -11.11 -2.85 -17.41
CA VAL A 236 -11.72 -4.02 -18.02
C VAL A 236 -10.67 -5.04 -18.47
N GLU A 237 -9.58 -4.57 -19.07
CA GLU A 237 -8.44 -5.40 -19.45
C GLU A 237 -7.83 -6.09 -18.23
N ASP A 238 -7.55 -5.35 -17.15
CA ASP A 238 -6.96 -5.92 -15.92
C ASP A 238 -7.90 -6.93 -15.24
N LEU A 239 -9.21 -6.66 -15.20
CA LEU A 239 -10.21 -7.60 -14.67
C LEU A 239 -10.26 -8.89 -15.48
N ARG A 240 -10.22 -8.81 -16.81
CA ARG A 240 -10.20 -10.01 -17.67
C ARG A 240 -8.91 -10.78 -17.53
N ARG A 241 -7.76 -10.08 -17.48
CA ARG A 241 -6.44 -10.66 -17.27
C ARG A 241 -6.36 -11.46 -15.96
N THR A 242 -6.98 -10.96 -14.90
CA THR A 242 -7.02 -11.61 -13.57
C THR A 242 -8.15 -12.64 -13.40
N GLY A 243 -8.87 -12.96 -14.48
CA GLY A 243 -9.92 -14.00 -14.47
C GLY A 243 -11.22 -13.58 -13.77
N ALA A 244 -11.51 -12.28 -13.67
CA ALA A 244 -12.79 -11.83 -13.16
C ALA A 244 -13.96 -12.31 -14.05
N THR A 245 -15.12 -12.57 -13.44
CA THR A 245 -16.30 -13.00 -14.18
C THR A 245 -16.81 -11.91 -15.12
N GLU A 246 -17.44 -12.29 -16.23
CA GLU A 246 -18.08 -11.32 -17.15
C GLU A 246 -19.19 -10.50 -16.45
N GLU A 247 -19.84 -11.06 -15.43
CA GLU A 247 -20.75 -10.29 -14.57
C GLU A 247 -20.03 -9.16 -13.82
N THR A 248 -18.84 -9.43 -13.28
CA THR A 248 -18.01 -8.42 -12.62
C THR A 248 -17.56 -7.34 -13.61
N VAL A 249 -17.18 -7.73 -14.82
CA VAL A 249 -16.78 -6.81 -15.90
C VAL A 249 -17.96 -5.91 -16.30
N ARG A 250 -19.17 -6.46 -16.46
CA ARG A 250 -20.39 -5.69 -16.82
C ARG A 250 -20.79 -4.66 -15.77
N ARG A 251 -20.35 -4.81 -14.52
CA ARG A 251 -20.58 -3.83 -13.45
C ARG A 251 -19.71 -2.56 -13.62
N VAL A 252 -18.68 -2.59 -14.48
CA VAL A 252 -17.86 -1.45 -14.84
C VAL A 252 -18.50 -0.69 -16.01
N GLN A 253 -19.05 0.49 -15.72
CA GLN A 253 -19.80 1.30 -16.67
C GLN A 253 -19.05 2.59 -17.00
N LEU A 254 -19.02 2.95 -18.28
CA LEU A 254 -18.53 4.25 -18.73
C LEU A 254 -19.67 5.27 -18.67
N HIS A 255 -19.46 6.35 -17.92
CA HIS A 255 -20.31 7.53 -17.95
C HIS A 255 -19.93 8.38 -19.17
N THR A 256 -20.87 8.51 -20.10
CA THR A 256 -20.71 9.29 -21.34
C THR A 256 -21.42 10.63 -21.31
N GLY A 257 -22.06 10.97 -20.18
CA GLY A 257 -22.74 12.24 -19.98
C GLY A 257 -21.75 13.42 -19.90
N THR A 258 -22.21 14.61 -20.26
CA THR A 258 -21.44 15.85 -20.13
C THR A 258 -21.41 16.39 -18.70
N GLU A 259 -22.39 16.01 -17.88
CA GLU A 259 -22.43 16.37 -16.46
C GLU A 259 -21.34 15.62 -15.69
N ASN A 260 -20.70 16.31 -14.74
CA ASN A 260 -19.72 15.72 -13.85
C ASN A 260 -20.32 14.52 -13.10
N ILE A 261 -19.57 13.41 -13.06
CA ILE A 261 -20.02 12.14 -12.47
C ILE A 261 -20.49 12.27 -11.01
N PHE A 262 -19.87 13.12 -10.20
CA PHE A 262 -20.28 13.33 -8.82
C PHE A 262 -21.62 14.06 -8.72
N HIS A 263 -21.89 15.03 -9.59
CA HIS A 263 -23.19 15.72 -9.62
C HIS A 263 -24.30 14.78 -10.10
N TYR A 264 -24.03 14.01 -11.16
CA TYR A 264 -24.94 12.97 -11.64
C TYR A 264 -25.29 11.94 -10.55
N MET A 265 -24.34 11.58 -9.69
CA MET A 265 -24.55 10.68 -8.55
C MET A 265 -25.12 11.35 -7.29
N GLY A 266 -25.41 12.66 -7.32
CA GLY A 266 -25.91 13.41 -6.16
C GLY A 266 -24.86 13.66 -5.06
N LEU A 267 -23.57 13.48 -5.38
CA LEU A 267 -22.44 13.62 -4.46
C LEU A 267 -21.73 14.98 -4.54
N GLY A 268 -22.10 15.85 -5.49
CA GLY A 268 -21.43 17.15 -5.70
C GLY A 268 -21.23 17.95 -4.41
N ARG A 269 -22.29 18.13 -3.60
CA ARG A 269 -22.21 18.83 -2.31
C ARG A 269 -21.22 18.22 -1.33
N VAL A 270 -21.13 16.88 -1.29
CA VAL A 270 -20.20 16.17 -0.41
C VAL A 270 -18.77 16.42 -0.88
N VAL A 271 -18.52 16.35 -2.18
CA VAL A 271 -17.19 16.61 -2.77
C VAL A 271 -16.76 18.05 -2.50
N ASP A 272 -17.62 19.02 -2.77
CA ASP A 272 -17.33 20.43 -2.53
C ASP A 272 -17.00 20.70 -1.04
N SER A 273 -17.75 20.07 -0.13
CA SER A 273 -17.51 20.18 1.31
C SER A 273 -16.13 19.69 1.76
N THR A 274 -15.45 18.83 0.98
CA THR A 274 -14.10 18.35 1.34
C THR A 274 -13.02 19.41 1.20
N ALA A 275 -13.26 20.45 0.39
CA ALA A 275 -12.35 21.56 0.18
C ALA A 275 -12.53 22.69 1.21
N GLU A 276 -13.70 22.78 1.84
CA GLU A 276 -14.03 23.83 2.81
C GLU A 276 -13.40 23.55 4.18
N GLU A 277 -12.97 24.57 4.92
CA GLU A 277 -12.54 24.37 6.31
C GLU A 277 -13.72 24.08 7.24
N ARG A 278 -14.89 24.66 6.94
CA ARG A 278 -16.11 24.48 7.72
C ARG A 278 -16.93 23.31 7.17
N VAL A 279 -17.39 22.42 8.04
CA VAL A 279 -18.23 21.27 7.66
C VAL A 279 -19.47 21.26 8.53
N LEU A 280 -20.65 21.43 7.94
CA LEU A 280 -21.90 21.28 8.65
C LEU A 280 -22.11 19.83 9.10
N LEU A 281 -22.63 19.65 10.31
CA LEU A 281 -23.04 18.31 10.75
C LEU A 281 -24.27 17.86 9.94
N ARG A 282 -24.31 16.56 9.62
CA ARG A 282 -25.43 15.96 8.84
C ARG A 282 -26.68 15.71 9.68
N ASP A 283 -26.58 15.78 11.00
CA ASP A 283 -27.73 15.62 11.89
C ASP A 283 -28.65 16.84 11.77
N GLU A 284 -29.79 16.65 11.09
CA GLU A 284 -30.79 17.70 10.86
C GLU A 284 -31.39 18.25 12.16
N SER A 285 -31.29 17.51 13.27
CA SER A 285 -31.75 17.96 14.59
C SER A 285 -30.81 18.98 15.26
N LEU A 286 -29.64 19.26 14.65
CA LEU A 286 -28.63 20.18 15.15
C LEU A 286 -28.31 21.28 14.11
N PRO A 287 -29.27 22.16 13.78
CA PRO A 287 -29.09 23.16 12.74
C PRO A 287 -27.97 24.16 13.08
N GLY A 288 -27.03 24.31 12.15
CA GLY A 288 -25.90 25.24 12.28
C GLY A 288 -24.71 24.70 13.07
N ALA A 289 -24.81 23.49 13.63
CA ALA A 289 -23.66 22.80 14.19
C ALA A 289 -22.66 22.45 13.08
N HIS A 290 -21.37 22.67 13.33
CA HIS A 290 -20.32 22.48 12.34
C HIS A 290 -18.95 22.22 12.97
N LEU A 291 -18.10 21.57 12.19
CA LEU A 291 -16.67 21.41 12.44
C LEU A 291 -15.89 22.52 11.74
N VAL A 292 -14.76 22.92 12.31
CA VAL A 292 -13.74 23.73 11.64
C VAL A 292 -12.44 22.93 11.61
N ILE A 293 -11.98 22.55 10.41
CA ILE A 293 -10.82 21.67 10.22
C ILE A 293 -9.65 22.50 9.67
N GLN A 294 -8.55 22.58 10.43
CA GLN A 294 -7.37 23.36 10.07
C GLN A 294 -6.11 22.50 10.06
N ARG A 295 -5.39 22.51 8.94
CA ARG A 295 -4.12 21.79 8.79
C ARG A 295 -2.96 22.72 9.20
N THR A 296 -2.11 22.24 10.09
CA THR A 296 -0.84 22.88 10.45
C THR A 296 0.34 22.07 9.93
N GLU A 297 1.56 22.51 10.21
CA GLU A 297 2.79 21.81 9.80
C GLU A 297 2.87 20.40 10.39
N ALA A 298 2.56 20.25 11.68
CA ALA A 298 2.77 19.00 12.41
C ALA A 298 1.49 18.17 12.59
N LEU A 299 0.34 18.85 12.71
CA LEU A 299 -0.93 18.22 13.08
C LEU A 299 -2.15 18.88 12.41
N THR A 300 -3.30 18.23 12.46
CA THR A 300 -4.58 18.82 12.07
C THR A 300 -5.37 19.16 13.34
N ALA A 301 -5.76 20.42 13.49
CA ALA A 301 -6.62 20.88 14.58
C ALA A 301 -8.07 20.93 14.11
N VAL A 302 -9.00 20.52 14.96
CA VAL A 302 -10.44 20.49 14.68
C VAL A 302 -11.18 21.10 15.85
N ASP A 303 -12.06 22.06 15.56
CA ASP A 303 -12.92 22.73 16.54
C ASP A 303 -14.41 22.39 16.28
N VAL A 304 -15.17 22.18 17.35
CA VAL A 304 -16.58 21.77 17.30
C VAL A 304 -17.50 22.89 17.76
N ASN A 305 -18.39 23.32 16.88
CA ASN A 305 -19.37 24.37 17.16
C ASN A 305 -20.79 23.82 17.09
N ALA A 306 -21.61 24.09 18.11
CA ALA A 306 -23.02 23.69 18.14
C ALA A 306 -23.94 24.59 17.29
N GLY A 307 -23.48 25.80 16.92
CA GLY A 307 -24.32 26.80 16.25
C GLY A 307 -25.35 27.44 17.19
N ARG A 308 -25.81 28.66 16.86
CA ARG A 308 -26.73 29.41 17.74
C ARG A 308 -28.10 28.73 17.90
N ALA A 309 -28.56 28.00 16.89
CA ALA A 309 -29.91 27.43 16.88
C ALA A 309 -30.06 26.16 17.73
N ALA A 310 -28.96 25.46 18.04
CA ALA A 310 -28.99 24.24 18.85
C ALA A 310 -29.36 24.48 20.32
N PHE A 311 -29.21 25.71 20.82
CA PHE A 311 -29.50 26.10 22.21
C PHE A 311 -30.79 26.93 22.36
N ILE A 312 -31.61 27.06 21.31
CA ILE A 312 -32.83 27.89 21.34
C ILE A 312 -34.03 27.13 21.94
N SER A 313 -34.05 25.81 21.83
CA SER A 313 -35.02 24.97 22.55
C SER A 313 -34.56 24.82 24.00
N ASP A 314 -35.45 25.02 24.98
CA ASP A 314 -35.25 24.88 26.45
C ASP A 314 -34.79 23.46 26.89
N CYS A 315 -33.69 22.99 26.33
CA CYS A 315 -33.06 21.71 26.60
C CYS A 315 -31.85 21.93 27.50
N ASP A 316 -31.56 20.97 28.37
CA ASP A 316 -30.34 20.98 29.17
C ASP A 316 -29.10 21.18 28.27
N ASN A 317 -28.35 22.26 28.52
CA ASN A 317 -27.19 22.65 27.73
C ASN A 317 -26.14 21.53 27.67
N GLU A 318 -26.00 20.74 28.74
CA GLU A 318 -25.07 19.62 28.77
C GLU A 318 -25.54 18.52 27.81
N SER A 319 -26.82 18.16 27.84
CA SER A 319 -27.40 17.20 26.89
C SER A 319 -27.22 17.59 25.41
N VAL A 320 -27.33 18.89 25.11
CA VAL A 320 -27.10 19.42 23.74
C VAL A 320 -25.63 19.29 23.35
N ALA A 321 -24.70 19.65 24.25
CA ALA A 321 -23.26 19.53 24.01
C ALA A 321 -22.85 18.08 23.71
N VAL A 322 -23.40 17.11 24.46
CA VAL A 322 -23.12 15.68 24.22
C VAL A 322 -23.60 15.24 22.85
N ARG A 323 -24.83 15.61 22.47
CA ARG A 323 -25.39 15.29 21.15
C ARG A 323 -24.56 15.88 20.01
N VAL A 324 -24.16 17.15 20.14
CA VAL A 324 -23.31 17.82 19.16
C VAL A 324 -21.95 17.15 19.06
N ASN A 325 -21.29 16.86 20.19
CA ASN A 325 -19.99 16.21 20.21
C ASN A 325 -20.04 14.78 19.63
N ALA A 326 -21.10 14.02 19.90
CA ALA A 326 -21.27 12.68 19.34
C ALA A 326 -21.45 12.75 17.80
N ALA A 327 -22.29 13.65 17.31
CA ALA A 327 -22.46 13.87 15.87
C ALA A 327 -21.17 14.38 15.21
N ALA A 328 -20.45 15.29 15.88
CA ALA A 328 -19.14 15.80 15.46
C ALA A 328 -18.09 14.69 15.38
N ALA A 329 -18.07 13.77 16.34
CA ALA A 329 -17.18 12.62 16.33
C ALA A 329 -17.44 11.68 15.15
N GLU A 330 -18.71 11.38 14.86
CA GLU A 330 -19.09 10.57 13.70
C GLU A 330 -18.73 11.26 12.37
N GLU A 331 -18.97 12.58 12.28
CA GLU A 331 -18.63 13.37 11.10
C GLU A 331 -17.12 13.46 10.91
N MET A 332 -16.36 13.68 11.98
CA MET A 332 -14.90 13.77 11.89
C MET A 332 -14.29 12.46 11.41
N ALA A 333 -14.76 11.31 11.90
CA ALA A 333 -14.32 10.00 11.39
C ALA A 333 -14.61 9.81 9.89
N LEU A 334 -15.69 10.39 9.36
CA LEU A 334 -15.94 10.42 7.92
C LEU A 334 -15.00 11.38 7.19
N GLN A 335 -14.81 12.61 7.69
CA GLN A 335 -13.97 13.62 7.07
C GLN A 335 -12.49 13.20 7.01
N LEU A 336 -12.00 12.48 8.03
CA LEU A 336 -10.67 11.86 8.00
C LEU A 336 -10.48 10.99 6.75
N ARG A 337 -11.52 10.25 6.35
CA ARG A 337 -11.50 9.36 5.19
C ARG A 337 -11.70 10.12 3.88
N LEU A 338 -12.66 11.03 3.82
CA LEU A 338 -12.98 11.79 2.60
C LEU A 338 -11.82 12.70 2.17
N ARG A 339 -11.13 13.31 3.14
CA ARG A 339 -10.04 14.26 2.90
C ARG A 339 -8.64 13.63 2.98
N ASP A 340 -8.59 12.31 3.20
CA ASP A 340 -7.40 11.53 3.51
C ASP A 340 -6.45 12.24 4.51
N ILE A 341 -7.02 12.71 5.62
CA ILE A 341 -6.23 13.35 6.69
C ILE A 341 -5.50 12.23 7.44
N GLY A 342 -4.17 12.30 7.49
CA GLY A 342 -3.35 11.34 8.23
C GLY A 342 -2.23 12.02 9.01
N GLY A 343 -1.72 11.33 10.02
CA GLY A 343 -0.86 11.88 11.06
C GLY A 343 -1.64 12.18 12.33
N LEU A 344 -1.16 13.16 13.11
CA LEU A 344 -1.77 13.57 14.35
C LEU A 344 -2.94 14.53 14.10
N VAL A 345 -4.07 14.25 14.71
CA VAL A 345 -5.30 15.05 14.65
C VAL A 345 -5.75 15.33 16.09
N MET A 346 -6.00 16.58 16.40
CA MET A 346 -6.52 17.04 17.70
C MET A 346 -7.92 17.58 17.50
N ILE A 347 -8.89 17.03 18.23
CA ILE A 347 -10.29 17.41 18.14
C ILE A 347 -10.70 18.05 19.47
N ASP A 348 -11.02 19.33 19.42
CA ASP A 348 -11.47 20.13 20.55
C ASP A 348 -13.00 20.09 20.63
N PHE A 349 -13.52 19.34 21.59
CA PHE A 349 -14.95 19.17 21.79
C PHE A 349 -15.51 20.25 22.72
N ILE A 350 -16.81 20.49 22.62
CA ILE A 350 -17.52 21.36 23.58
C ILE A 350 -17.38 20.76 24.98
N ASP A 351 -17.16 21.61 25.98
CA ASP A 351 -16.96 21.19 27.38
C ASP A 351 -18.05 20.23 27.88
N MET A 352 -17.61 19.12 28.46
CA MET A 352 -18.46 18.11 29.10
C MET A 352 -17.98 17.84 30.52
N THR A 353 -18.88 17.92 31.51
CA THR A 353 -18.49 17.72 32.91
C THR A 353 -18.47 16.25 33.29
N SER A 354 -19.45 15.48 32.80
CA SER A 354 -19.54 14.05 33.09
C SER A 354 -18.51 13.23 32.31
N ARG A 355 -17.91 12.26 33.01
CA ARG A 355 -17.07 11.23 32.37
C ARG A 355 -17.89 10.28 31.52
N GLU A 356 -19.16 10.07 31.84
CA GLU A 356 -20.05 9.20 31.07
C GLU A 356 -20.34 9.80 29.69
N HIS A 357 -20.60 11.11 29.65
CA HIS A 357 -20.76 11.89 28.41
C HIS A 357 -19.53 11.81 27.51
N ARG A 358 -18.32 11.95 28.07
CA ARG A 358 -17.07 11.77 27.29
C ARG A 358 -16.96 10.37 26.69
N LYS A 359 -17.30 9.34 27.45
CA LYS A 359 -17.28 7.95 26.94
C LYS A 359 -18.30 7.71 25.82
N GLU A 360 -19.44 8.38 25.86
CA GLU A 360 -20.44 8.31 24.79
C GLU A 360 -19.89 8.85 23.47
N VAL A 361 -19.23 10.01 23.51
CA VAL A 361 -18.56 10.62 22.34
C VAL A 361 -17.41 9.73 21.83
N GLU A 362 -16.59 9.18 22.72
CA GLU A 362 -15.52 8.22 22.37
C GLU A 362 -16.09 6.97 21.67
N ALA A 363 -17.23 6.46 22.15
CA ALA A 363 -17.89 5.29 21.56
C ALA A 363 -18.45 5.60 20.16
N ALA A 364 -19.03 6.80 19.97
CA ALA A 364 -19.49 7.27 18.67
C ALA A 364 -18.33 7.37 17.66
N PHE A 365 -17.21 7.97 18.07
CA PHE A 365 -15.99 8.05 17.25
C PHE A 365 -15.49 6.64 16.86
N LEU A 366 -15.34 5.74 17.84
CA LEU A 366 -14.85 4.39 17.62
C LEU A 366 -15.73 3.62 16.62
N LYS A 367 -17.06 3.69 16.78
CA LYS A 367 -18.02 3.04 15.89
C LYS A 367 -17.90 3.55 14.45
N ALA A 368 -17.73 4.85 14.26
CA ALA A 368 -17.55 5.44 12.93
C ALA A 368 -16.18 5.11 12.32
N ALA A 369 -15.11 5.14 13.13
CA ALA A 369 -13.74 4.87 12.73
C ALA A 369 -13.50 3.40 12.31
N GLN A 370 -14.30 2.45 12.79
CA GLN A 370 -14.23 1.03 12.35
C GLN A 370 -14.43 0.83 10.84
N ARG A 371 -15.02 1.81 10.14
CA ARG A 371 -15.19 1.78 8.68
C ARG A 371 -13.99 2.31 7.91
N ASP A 372 -12.99 2.86 8.61
CA ASP A 372 -11.75 3.30 8.00
C ASP A 372 -10.87 2.10 7.63
N ARG A 373 -10.17 2.22 6.50
CA ARG A 373 -9.16 1.26 6.06
C ARG A 373 -7.81 1.55 6.67
N ALA A 374 -7.53 2.83 6.94
CA ALA A 374 -6.34 3.25 7.65
C ALA A 374 -6.43 2.80 9.10
N GLN A 375 -5.30 2.43 9.69
CA GLN A 375 -5.27 2.24 11.12
C GLN A 375 -5.53 3.58 11.83
N VAL A 376 -6.54 3.61 12.68
CA VAL A 376 -6.89 4.76 13.52
C VAL A 376 -6.74 4.35 14.98
N THR A 377 -5.91 5.11 15.70
CA THR A 377 -5.75 4.99 17.15
C THR A 377 -6.14 6.31 17.78
N PHE A 378 -6.85 6.29 18.90
CA PHE A 378 -7.16 7.51 19.64
C PHE A 378 -6.96 7.32 21.15
N LEU A 379 -6.72 8.42 21.85
CA LEU A 379 -6.66 8.47 23.31
C LEU A 379 -8.01 8.97 23.86
N PRO A 380 -8.40 8.56 25.09
CA PRO A 380 -9.59 9.10 25.74
C PRO A 380 -9.56 10.62 25.83
N ILE A 381 -10.74 11.25 25.84
CA ILE A 381 -10.87 12.71 25.90
C ILE A 381 -10.17 13.21 27.16
N SER A 382 -9.18 14.07 26.94
CA SER A 382 -8.35 14.63 28.00
C SER A 382 -9.19 15.49 28.96
N PRO A 383 -8.67 15.80 30.16
CA PRO A 383 -9.31 16.78 31.03
C PRO A 383 -9.44 18.18 30.43
N LEU A 384 -8.71 18.47 29.35
CA LEU A 384 -8.77 19.73 28.60
C LEU A 384 -9.84 19.72 27.49
N GLY A 385 -10.66 18.66 27.38
CA GLY A 385 -11.71 18.57 26.34
C GLY A 385 -11.23 18.04 24.98
N VAL A 386 -9.92 17.84 24.81
CA VAL A 386 -9.33 17.43 23.53
C VAL A 386 -9.23 15.91 23.39
N MET A 387 -9.60 15.38 22.22
CA MET A 387 -9.33 14.01 21.79
C MET A 387 -8.13 13.98 20.82
N GLU A 388 -7.15 13.14 21.14
CA GLU A 388 -5.96 12.92 20.31
C GLU A 388 -6.15 11.68 19.44
N VAL A 389 -6.04 11.86 18.12
CA VAL A 389 -6.19 10.81 17.13
C VAL A 389 -4.93 10.70 16.28
N ALA A 390 -4.39 9.50 16.17
CA ALA A 390 -3.35 9.16 15.22
C ALA A 390 -3.94 8.28 14.12
N ARG A 391 -3.98 8.80 12.89
CA ARG A 391 -4.42 8.04 11.71
C ARG A 391 -3.24 7.74 10.80
N GLU A 392 -3.10 6.49 10.42
CA GLU A 392 -2.12 6.06 9.43
C GLU A 392 -2.31 6.85 8.12
N ARG A 393 -1.21 7.37 7.56
CA ARG A 393 -1.24 7.88 6.19
C ARG A 393 -1.28 6.67 5.27
N LEU A 394 -2.47 6.38 4.74
CA LEU A 394 -2.57 5.54 3.56
C LEU A 394 -1.61 6.16 2.56
N GLN A 395 -0.63 5.39 2.11
CA GLN A 395 0.29 5.90 1.11
C GLN A 395 -0.60 6.29 -0.05
N GLY A 396 -0.69 7.60 -0.28
CA GLY A 396 -1.50 8.14 -1.35
C GLY A 396 -1.16 7.34 -2.59
N ASN A 397 -2.19 7.04 -3.37
CA ASN A 397 -2.07 6.66 -4.76
C ASN A 397 -1.39 7.81 -5.53
N GLN A 398 -0.16 8.17 -5.14
CA GLN A 398 0.76 8.89 -5.96
C GLN A 398 1.01 7.91 -7.08
N SER A 399 0.20 8.04 -8.13
CA SER A 399 0.45 7.46 -9.45
C SER A 399 1.96 7.55 -9.62
N GLY A 400 2.63 6.41 -9.61
CA GLY A 400 4.08 6.38 -9.73
C GLY A 400 4.40 6.96 -11.10
N LYS A 401 4.56 8.27 -11.19
CA LYS A 401 5.06 8.92 -12.40
C LYS A 401 6.48 8.41 -12.54
N HIS A 402 6.62 7.37 -13.36
CA HIS A 402 7.85 6.82 -13.91
C HIS A 402 9.10 7.19 -13.11
N VAL A 403 9.24 6.66 -11.90
CA VAL A 403 10.41 6.94 -11.08
C VAL A 403 11.52 5.99 -11.50
N VAL A 404 12.38 6.48 -12.38
CA VAL A 404 13.73 5.96 -12.54
C VAL A 404 14.64 6.94 -11.80
N ALA A 405 15.54 6.48 -10.95
CA ALA A 405 16.44 7.34 -10.19
C ALA A 405 17.91 7.08 -10.57
N ASP A 406 18.75 8.11 -10.54
CA ASP A 406 20.18 7.97 -10.72
C ASP A 406 20.87 7.36 -9.47
N ILE A 407 22.19 7.18 -9.56
CA ILE A 407 23.02 6.64 -8.46
C ILE A 407 22.98 7.48 -7.17
N LYS A 408 22.47 8.72 -7.21
CA LYS A 408 22.29 9.61 -6.05
C LYS A 408 20.85 9.64 -5.56
N GLY A 409 19.96 8.82 -6.14
CA GLY A 409 18.55 8.75 -5.79
C GLY A 409 17.70 9.87 -6.40
N MET A 410 18.21 10.59 -7.41
CA MET A 410 17.48 11.69 -8.05
C MET A 410 16.67 11.20 -9.26
N PRO A 411 15.42 11.65 -9.46
CA PRO A 411 14.60 11.23 -10.59
C PRO A 411 15.22 11.54 -11.95
N ILE A 412 15.13 10.61 -12.90
CA ILE A 412 15.56 10.71 -14.30
C ILE A 412 14.43 10.31 -15.25
N ASN A 413 14.36 10.94 -16.42
CA ASN A 413 13.41 10.57 -17.48
C ASN A 413 13.89 9.29 -18.20
N PRO A 414 13.13 8.19 -18.19
CA PRO A 414 13.49 6.94 -18.87
C PRO A 414 13.49 7.03 -20.40
N ASP A 415 12.66 7.88 -21.01
CA ASP A 415 12.46 7.94 -22.47
C ASP A 415 13.41 8.91 -23.17
N ARG A 416 14.57 9.13 -22.57
CA ARG A 416 15.47 10.23 -22.90
C ARG A 416 16.55 9.81 -23.91
N PRO A 417 16.72 10.53 -25.04
CA PRO A 417 17.83 10.27 -25.95
C PRO A 417 19.18 10.59 -25.29
N PHE A 418 20.20 9.78 -25.61
CA PHE A 418 21.55 9.92 -25.06
C PHE A 418 22.12 11.34 -25.30
N GLY A 419 22.35 12.12 -24.23
CA GLY A 419 23.20 13.32 -24.28
C GLY A 419 22.64 14.68 -23.82
N GLY A 420 21.35 14.83 -23.45
CA GLY A 420 20.80 16.15 -23.02
C GLY A 420 21.21 16.62 -21.60
N PRO A 421 20.53 17.63 -21.00
CA PRO A 421 20.63 17.99 -19.57
C PRO A 421 19.87 17.01 -18.65
N ARG A 422 20.55 16.43 -17.64
CA ARG A 422 20.09 15.26 -16.84
C ARG A 422 18.90 15.51 -15.90
N ARG A 423 18.49 16.76 -15.71
CA ARG A 423 17.59 17.17 -14.63
C ARG A 423 16.23 17.54 -15.21
N MET A 424 15.14 16.96 -14.70
CA MET A 424 13.85 17.65 -14.74
C MET A 424 13.95 18.85 -13.79
N ARG A 425 13.48 20.01 -14.25
CA ARG A 425 13.28 21.17 -13.36
C ARG A 425 12.02 20.98 -12.53
#